data_AF-A0A523F377-F1
#
_entry.id   AF-A0A523F377-F1
#
_cell.length_a   1.000
_cell.length_b   1.000
_cell.length_c   1.000
_cell.angle_alpha   90.00
_cell.angle_beta   90.00
_cell.angle_gamma   90.00
#
_symmetry.space_group_name_H-M   'P 1'
#
loop_
_entity.id
_entity.type
_entity.pdbx_description
1 polymer ?
#
loop_
_entity_poly.entity_id
_entity_poly.type
_entity_poly.pdbx_seq_one_letter_code
_entity_poly.pdbx_strand_id
1 'polypeptide(L)'
;MTDLARIDATDPNAQRRAWFWPFAVTVLLSVAFLSLAIGAVDVPVGDVVSVLLARIGIGEAPSQAVAVVWGIRMPRVLLGLLVGATLGLVGAVLQGLLRNDLADPQLLGLGPGAAIGAALGAVAGGVRGAIAGGV
;
A
#
# COMPACT_ATOMS: atom_id res chain seq x y z
N MET A 1 14.80 27.05 32.54
CA MET A 1 13.91 26.90 31.36
C MET A 1 14.59 27.25 30.02
N THR A 2 15.89 27.53 29.99
CA THR A 2 16.65 27.84 28.74
C THR A 2 17.72 26.78 28.40
N ASP A 3 17.87 25.73 29.20
CA ASP A 3 18.98 24.77 29.10
C ASP A 3 18.57 23.39 28.56
N LEU A 4 17.29 23.18 28.25
CA LEU A 4 16.79 21.92 27.67
C LEU A 4 16.73 21.95 26.14
N ALA A 5 16.85 23.13 25.51
CA ALA A 5 16.86 23.29 24.06
C ALA A 5 18.26 23.15 23.44
N ARG A 6 19.31 23.02 24.26
CA ARG A 6 20.72 22.99 23.81
C ARG A 6 21.28 21.57 23.67
N ILE A 7 20.64 20.58 24.29
CA ILE A 7 21.12 19.19 24.32
C ILE A 7 20.77 18.42 23.03
N ASP A 8 19.82 18.91 22.22
CA ASP A 8 19.45 18.32 20.93
C ASP A 8 20.27 18.81 19.71
N ALA A 9 21.18 19.77 19.89
CA ALA A 9 21.86 20.43 18.77
C ALA A 9 22.95 19.57 18.07
N THR A 10 23.30 18.40 18.58
CA THR A 10 24.37 17.55 18.00
C THR A 10 24.13 16.05 18.17
N ASP A 11 22.90 15.55 18.04
CA ASP A 11 22.71 14.12 17.79
C ASP A 11 22.66 13.87 16.26
N PRO A 12 23.74 13.36 15.63
CA PRO A 12 23.74 13.05 14.20
C PRO A 12 22.62 12.06 13.81
N ASN A 13 22.11 11.28 14.77
CA ASN A 13 20.97 10.40 14.54
C ASN A 13 19.63 11.12 14.58
N ALA A 14 19.48 12.20 15.37
CA ALA A 14 18.27 13.04 15.35
C ALA A 14 18.13 13.75 14.01
N GLN A 15 19.22 14.29 13.48
CA GLN A 15 19.28 14.89 12.13
C GLN A 15 18.93 13.85 11.05
N ARG A 16 19.49 12.63 11.11
CA ARG A 16 19.18 11.54 10.16
C ARG A 16 17.72 11.08 10.23
N ARG A 17 17.16 10.94 11.44
CA ARG A 17 15.74 10.58 11.63
C ARG A 17 14.79 11.65 11.12
N ALA A 18 15.13 12.93 11.33
CA ALA A 18 14.34 14.06 10.88
C ALA A 18 14.22 14.13 9.36
N TRP A 19 15.23 13.68 8.61
CA TRP A 19 15.21 13.62 7.14
C TRP A 19 14.61 12.33 6.59
N PHE A 20 14.73 11.22 7.33
CA PHE A 20 14.22 9.91 6.89
C PHE A 20 12.70 9.91 6.72
N TRP A 21 11.95 10.42 7.69
CA TRP A 21 10.48 10.45 7.64
C TRP A 21 9.90 11.26 6.47
N PRO A 22 10.27 12.53 6.25
CA PRO A 22 9.75 13.28 5.11
C PRO A 22 10.15 12.64 3.79
N PHE A 23 11.38 12.13 3.67
CA PHE A 23 11.81 11.40 2.48
C PHE A 23 10.95 10.16 2.22
N ALA A 24 10.70 9.34 3.24
CA ALA A 24 9.87 8.14 3.11
C ALA A 24 8.43 8.47 2.72
N VAL A 25 7.84 9.52 3.32
CA VAL A 25 6.48 9.98 2.97
C VAL A 25 6.43 10.50 1.54
N THR A 26 7.41 11.31 1.12
CA THR A 26 7.49 11.80 -0.26
C THR A 26 7.57 10.64 -1.26
N VAL A 27 8.46 9.67 -1.03
CA VAL A 27 8.58 8.47 -1.89
C VAL A 27 7.26 7.69 -1.93
N LEU A 28 6.61 7.48 -0.78
CA LEU A 28 5.33 6.77 -0.71
C LEU A 28 4.24 7.45 -1.55
N LEU A 29 4.12 8.77 -1.42
CA LEU A 29 3.14 9.55 -2.18
C LEU A 29 3.45 9.56 -3.68
N SER A 30 4.73 9.68 -4.05
CA SER A 30 5.15 9.61 -5.46
C SER A 30 4.83 8.26 -6.08
N VAL A 31 5.11 7.15 -5.38
CA VAL A 31 4.80 5.81 -5.88
C VAL A 31 3.30 5.56 -5.93
N ALA A 32 2.52 6.04 -4.95
CA ALA A 32 1.07 5.95 -4.97
C ALA A 32 0.47 6.70 -6.17
N PHE A 33 0.95 7.92 -6.45
CA PHE A 33 0.55 8.69 -7.62
C PHE A 33 0.95 7.97 -8.92
N LEU A 34 2.16 7.44 -9.01
CA LEU A 34 2.64 6.71 -10.19
C LEU A 34 1.80 5.45 -10.43
N SER A 35 1.40 4.75 -9.37
CA SER A 35 0.51 3.59 -9.42
C SER A 35 -0.90 3.95 -9.93
N LEU A 36 -1.36 5.18 -9.68
CA LEU A 36 -2.59 5.70 -10.27
C LEU A 36 -2.44 6.12 -11.73
N ALA A 37 -1.25 6.59 -12.13
CA ALA A 37 -0.98 7.03 -13.49
C ALA A 37 -0.72 5.87 -14.47
N ILE A 38 0.00 4.84 -14.03
CA ILE A 38 0.36 3.68 -14.84
C ILE A 38 -0.74 2.62 -14.77
N GLY A 39 -1.28 2.22 -15.93
CA GLY A 39 -2.25 1.13 -16.00
C GLY A 39 -2.36 0.56 -17.41
N ALA A 40 -3.09 -0.55 -17.56
CA ALA A 40 -3.29 -1.23 -18.84
C ALA A 40 -4.08 -0.39 -19.87
N VAL A 41 -4.80 0.63 -19.39
CA VAL A 41 -5.51 1.60 -20.23
C VAL A 41 -4.70 2.89 -20.19
N ASP A 42 -4.29 3.41 -21.35
CA ASP A 42 -3.63 4.70 -21.42
C ASP A 42 -4.61 5.80 -21.03
N VAL A 43 -4.38 6.38 -19.84
CA VAL A 43 -5.09 7.55 -19.34
C VAL A 43 -4.05 8.65 -19.21
N PRO A 44 -4.16 9.76 -19.96
CA PRO A 44 -3.23 10.88 -19.84
C PRO A 44 -3.07 11.33 -18.38
N VAL A 45 -1.84 11.68 -17.97
CA VAL A 45 -1.57 12.10 -16.59
C VAL A 45 -2.42 13.33 -16.20
N GLY A 46 -2.70 14.22 -17.17
CA GLY A 46 -3.61 15.36 -16.99
C GLY A 46 -5.03 14.95 -16.62
N ASP A 47 -5.53 13.83 -17.18
CA ASP A 47 -6.85 13.30 -16.85
C ASP A 47 -6.88 12.62 -15.47
N VAL A 48 -5.76 12.01 -15.04
CA VAL A 48 -5.64 11.48 -13.67
C VAL A 48 -5.72 12.61 -12.64
N VAL A 49 -5.04 13.73 -12.91
CA VAL A 49 -5.08 14.92 -12.07
C VAL A 49 -6.48 15.56 -12.12
N SER A 50 -7.12 15.66 -13.28
CA SER A 50 -8.49 16.19 -13.37
C SER A 50 -9.50 15.31 -12.64
N VAL A 51 -9.36 13.99 -12.66
CA VAL A 51 -10.20 13.05 -11.88
C VAL A 51 -10.01 13.25 -10.37
N LEU A 52 -8.77 13.49 -9.91
CA LEU A 52 -8.48 13.81 -8.51
C LEU A 52 -9.09 15.16 -8.10
N LEU A 53 -8.93 16.19 -8.95
CA LEU A 53 -9.43 17.54 -8.73
C LEU A 53 -10.97 17.62 -8.78
N ALA A 54 -11.59 16.95 -9.75
CA ALA A 54 -13.04 16.87 -9.88
C ALA A 54 -13.66 16.25 -8.62
N ARG A 55 -12.94 15.34 -7.95
CA ARG A 55 -13.45 14.70 -6.74
C ARG A 55 -13.42 15.59 -5.49
N ILE A 56 -12.47 16.53 -5.41
CA ILE A 56 -12.46 17.60 -4.40
C ILE A 56 -13.35 18.80 -4.79
N GLY A 57 -14.16 18.66 -5.85
CA GLY A 57 -15.13 19.65 -6.29
C GLY A 57 -14.57 20.72 -7.23
N ILE A 58 -13.37 20.52 -7.79
CA ILE A 58 -12.70 21.48 -8.66
C ILE A 58 -12.60 20.91 -10.08
N GLY A 59 -13.41 21.42 -11.00
CA GLY A 59 -13.38 21.08 -12.43
C GLY A 59 -14.17 19.82 -12.80
N GLU A 60 -14.13 19.48 -14.08
CA GLU A 60 -14.79 18.32 -14.67
C GLU A 60 -13.74 17.34 -15.22
N ALA A 61 -14.03 16.04 -15.10
CA ALA A 61 -13.14 14.98 -15.56
C ALA A 61 -13.88 14.02 -16.51
N PRO A 62 -13.18 13.40 -17.49
CA PRO A 62 -13.79 12.44 -18.38
C PRO A 62 -14.39 11.26 -17.62
N SER A 63 -15.64 10.89 -17.91
CA SER A 63 -16.37 9.82 -17.20
C SER A 63 -15.66 8.47 -17.25
N GLN A 64 -15.01 8.16 -18.37
CA GLN A 64 -14.22 6.93 -18.56
C GLN A 64 -12.96 6.93 -17.68
N ALA A 65 -12.29 8.08 -17.54
CA ALA A 65 -11.11 8.20 -16.66
C ALA A 65 -11.51 8.06 -15.19
N VAL A 66 -12.65 8.65 -14.78
CA VAL A 66 -13.21 8.48 -13.43
C VAL A 66 -13.47 7.01 -13.12
N ALA A 67 -14.14 6.28 -14.02
CA ALA A 67 -14.47 4.87 -13.81
C ALA A 67 -13.23 3.97 -13.69
N VAL A 68 -12.20 4.19 -14.52
CA VAL A 68 -10.97 3.39 -14.47
C VAL A 68 -10.15 3.71 -13.21
N VAL A 69 -9.94 5.00 -12.92
CA VAL A 69 -9.14 5.42 -11.77
C VAL A 69 -9.82 5.01 -10.47
N TRP A 70 -11.11 5.25 -10.30
CA TRP A 70 -11.83 4.94 -9.06
C TRP A 70 -12.30 3.49 -8.96
N GLY A 71 -12.72 2.88 -10.07
CA GLY A 71 -13.26 1.52 -10.05
C GLY A 71 -12.18 0.44 -9.99
N ILE A 72 -10.98 0.72 -10.49
CA ILE A 72 -9.94 -0.31 -10.64
C ILE A 72 -8.63 0.12 -9.97
N ARG A 73 -8.13 1.33 -10.23
CA ARG A 73 -6.78 1.72 -9.77
C ARG A 73 -6.75 2.05 -8.29
N MET A 74 -7.66 2.91 -7.81
CA MET A 74 -7.77 3.30 -6.40
C MET A 74 -7.88 2.11 -5.45
N PRO A 75 -8.79 1.13 -5.65
CA PRO A 75 -8.87 -0.02 -4.75
C PRO A 75 -7.56 -0.83 -4.76
N ARG A 76 -6.90 -0.97 -5.92
CA ARG A 76 -5.61 -1.68 -6.02
C ARG A 76 -4.48 -0.94 -5.28
N VAL A 77 -4.40 0.38 -5.39
CA VAL A 77 -3.41 1.20 -4.66
C VAL A 77 -3.63 1.07 -3.15
N LEU A 78 -4.87 1.19 -2.69
CA LEU A 78 -5.22 1.05 -1.27
C LEU A 78 -4.87 -0.34 -0.74
N LEU A 79 -5.19 -1.40 -1.48
CA LEU A 79 -4.81 -2.77 -1.11
C LEU A 79 -3.29 -2.92 -1.05
N GLY A 80 -2.55 -2.37 -2.02
CA GLY A 80 -1.08 -2.40 -2.02
C GLY A 80 -0.48 -1.70 -0.78
N LEU A 81 -1.03 -0.54 -0.41
CA LEU A 81 -0.61 0.20 0.79
C LEU A 81 -0.91 -0.59 2.07
N LEU A 82 -2.10 -1.17 2.18
CA LEU A 82 -2.49 -1.97 3.35
C LEU A 82 -1.61 -3.21 3.48
N VAL A 83 -1.42 -3.97 2.39
CA VAL A 83 -0.57 -5.17 2.40
C VAL A 83 0.87 -4.82 2.75
N GLY A 84 1.44 -3.77 2.14
CA GLY A 84 2.79 -3.30 2.46
C GLY A 84 2.94 -2.88 3.93
N ALA A 85 1.97 -2.14 4.46
CA ALA A 85 1.97 -1.72 5.87
C ALA A 85 1.87 -2.92 6.83
N THR A 86 1.00 -3.90 6.53
CA THR A 86 0.89 -5.12 7.34
C THR A 86 2.17 -5.94 7.29
N LEU A 87 2.78 -6.14 6.12
CA LEU A 87 4.04 -6.88 6.00
C LEU A 87 5.18 -6.19 6.76
N GLY A 88 5.31 -4.86 6.63
CA GLY A 88 6.30 -4.08 7.38
C GLY A 88 6.09 -4.17 8.90
N LEU A 89 4.84 -4.09 9.36
CA LEU A 89 4.51 -4.21 10.78
C LEU A 89 4.84 -5.61 11.33
N VAL A 90 4.43 -6.66 10.62
CA VAL A 90 4.73 -8.04 11.02
C VAL A 90 6.25 -8.28 11.05
N GLY A 91 6.99 -7.78 10.05
CA GLY A 91 8.45 -7.85 10.03
C GLY A 91 9.08 -7.17 11.24
N ALA A 92 8.69 -5.93 11.55
CA ALA A 92 9.21 -5.18 12.70
C ALA A 92 8.90 -5.88 14.04
N VAL A 93 7.70 -6.43 14.18
CA VAL A 93 7.30 -7.19 15.37
C VAL A 93 8.14 -8.46 15.51
N LEU A 94 8.33 -9.23 14.44
CA LEU A 94 9.11 -10.46 14.48
C LEU A 94 10.60 -10.21 14.73
N GLN A 95 11.17 -9.20 14.08
CA GLN A 95 12.54 -8.76 14.33
C GLN A 95 12.73 -8.37 15.82
N GLY A 96 11.76 -7.68 16.41
CA GLY A 96 11.77 -7.33 17.84
C GLY A 96 11.58 -8.50 18.79
N LEU A 97 10.69 -9.45 18.47
CA LEU A 97 10.42 -10.64 19.28
C LEU A 97 11.59 -11.62 19.27
N LEU A 98 12.16 -11.87 18.09
CA LEU A 98 13.27 -12.80 17.89
C LEU A 98 14.62 -12.15 18.17
N ARG A 99 14.66 -10.82 18.34
CA ARG A 99 15.89 -10.01 18.45
C ARG A 99 16.89 -10.39 17.36
N ASN A 100 16.38 -10.59 16.16
CA ASN A 100 17.12 -11.03 14.99
C ASN A 100 16.65 -10.25 13.77
N ASP A 101 17.50 -9.36 13.28
CA ASP A 101 17.20 -8.47 12.16
C ASP A 101 17.03 -9.24 10.83
N LEU A 102 17.45 -10.51 10.77
CA LEU A 102 17.29 -11.41 9.62
C LEU A 102 15.99 -12.23 9.66
N ALA A 103 15.16 -12.07 10.69
CA ALA A 103 13.92 -12.82 10.79
C ALA A 103 12.91 -12.38 9.74
N ASP A 104 12.49 -13.31 8.88
CA ASP A 104 11.46 -13.11 7.86
C ASP A 104 10.14 -13.78 8.28
N PRO A 105 8.99 -13.05 8.33
CA PRO A 105 7.68 -13.62 8.59
C PRO A 105 7.29 -14.83 7.75
N GLN A 106 7.80 -14.93 6.52
CA GLN A 106 7.43 -16.02 5.62
C GLN A 106 7.99 -17.38 6.09
N LEU A 107 9.05 -17.38 6.92
CA LEU A 107 9.68 -18.59 7.45
C LEU A 107 8.84 -19.33 8.50
N LEU A 108 7.83 -18.66 9.08
CA LEU A 108 6.94 -19.24 10.09
C LEU A 108 5.75 -20.01 9.50
N GLY A 109 5.75 -20.26 8.19
CA GLY A 109 4.70 -21.04 7.52
C GLY A 109 3.46 -20.23 7.11
N LEU A 110 3.46 -18.91 7.31
CA LEU A 110 2.36 -18.02 6.91
C LEU A 110 2.11 -18.03 5.38
N GLY A 111 3.17 -18.14 4.58
CA GLY A 111 3.08 -18.21 3.11
C GLY A 111 2.38 -19.48 2.61
N PRO A 112 2.91 -20.69 2.92
CA PRO A 112 2.26 -21.94 2.56
C PRO A 112 0.84 -22.07 3.11
N GLY A 113 0.57 -21.59 4.34
CA GLY A 113 -0.77 -21.59 4.93
C GLY A 113 -1.77 -20.75 4.14
N ALA A 114 -1.38 -19.54 3.71
CA ALA A 114 -2.21 -18.69 2.86
C ALA A 114 -2.47 -19.34 1.48
N ALA A 115 -1.47 -19.98 0.87
CA ALA A 115 -1.61 -20.68 -0.40
C ALA A 115 -2.58 -21.86 -0.33
N ILE A 116 -2.48 -22.69 0.73
CA ILE A 116 -3.44 -23.78 0.98
C ILE A 116 -4.84 -23.23 1.20
N GLY A 117 -5.00 -22.17 2.00
CA GLY A 117 -6.29 -21.52 2.24
C GLY A 117 -6.93 -20.98 0.94
N ALA A 118 -6.14 -20.33 0.09
CA ALA A 118 -6.59 -19.85 -1.22
C ALA A 118 -7.00 -21.01 -2.14
N ALA A 119 -6.22 -22.10 -2.18
CA ALA A 119 -6.54 -23.28 -2.97
C ALA A 119 -7.83 -23.96 -2.49
N LEU A 120 -7.99 -24.16 -1.17
CA LEU A 120 -9.20 -24.71 -0.59
C LEU A 120 -10.42 -23.82 -0.85
N GLY A 121 -10.27 -22.50 -0.71
CA GLY A 121 -11.33 -21.53 -1.02
C GLY A 121 -11.73 -21.57 -2.50
N ALA A 122 -10.77 -21.67 -3.41
CA ALA A 122 -11.02 -21.81 -4.84
C ALA A 122 -11.74 -23.12 -5.17
N VAL A 123 -11.34 -24.25 -4.57
CA VAL A 123 -12.00 -25.55 -4.77
C VAL A 123 -13.41 -25.54 -4.17
N ALA A 124 -13.59 -25.09 -2.93
CA ALA A 124 -14.90 -25.03 -2.29
C ALA A 124 -15.85 -24.04 -2.98
N GLY A 125 -15.33 -22.89 -3.41
CA GLY A 125 -16.05 -21.88 -4.17
C GLY A 125 -16.38 -22.33 -5.59
N GLY A 126 -15.46 -23.04 -6.26
CA GLY A 126 -15.68 -23.65 -7.57
C GLY A 126 -16.74 -24.76 -7.52
N VAL A 127 -16.72 -25.59 -6.47
CA VAL A 127 -17.79 -26.58 -6.19
C VAL A 127 -19.13 -25.86 -5.98
N ARG A 128 -19.16 -24.74 -5.24
CA ARG A 128 -20.36 -23.92 -5.01
C ARG A 128 -20.86 -23.19 -6.27
N GLY A 129 -19.97 -22.72 -7.14
CA GLY A 129 -20.31 -22.11 -8.43
C GLY A 129 -20.83 -23.14 -9.44
N ALA A 130 -20.28 -24.35 -9.44
CA ALA A 130 -20.72 -25.45 -10.30
C ALA A 130 -22.12 -25.98 -9.92
N ILE A 131 -22.45 -26.06 -8.62
CA ILE A 131 -23.80 -26.44 -8.17
C ILE A 131 -24.85 -25.33 -8.34
N ALA A 132 -24.43 -24.05 -8.38
CA ALA A 132 -25.34 -22.91 -8.55
C ALA A 132 -25.56 -22.50 -10.01
N GLY A 133 -24.60 -22.75 -10.90
CA GLY A 133 -24.71 -22.49 -12.35
C GLY A 133 -25.30 -23.63 -13.18
N GLY A 134 -25.78 -24.70 -12.53
CA GLY A 134 -26.37 -25.89 -13.16
C GLY A 134 -27.90 -25.98 -13.06
N VAL A 135 -28.59 -24.91 -12.65
CA VAL A 135 -30.06 -24.81 -12.63
C VAL A 135 -30.49 -23.61 -13.46
#